data_AF-A0A3B1BUX5-F1
#
_entry.id   AF-A0A3B1BUX5-F1
#
_cell.length_a   1.000
_cell.length_b   1.000
_cell.length_c   1.000
_cell.angle_alpha   90.00
_cell.angle_beta   90.00
_cell.angle_gamma   90.00
#
_symmetry.space_group_name_H-M   'P 1'
#
loop_
_entity.id
_entity.type
_entity.pdbx_description
1 polymer ?
#
loop_
_entity_poly.entity_id
_entity_poly.type
_entity_poly.pdbx_seq_one_letter_code
_entity_poly.pdbx_strand_id
1 'polypeptide(L)'
;MWQAWTNGIIGIWLFIAAFMNFAATGNIWDDVLVGIVAAVAGFAMVKEKPWQGWLTGIVGLWLIIAAFIPGLVVGLGNEWNAIISGILLMIGGFGALSGTSVETHTPAHNH
;
A
#
# COMPACT_ATOMS: atom_id res chain seq x y z
N MET A 1 -9.27 4.91 -10.18
CA MET A 1 -8.87 3.61 -10.80
C MET A 1 -7.36 3.45 -10.91
N TRP A 2 -6.63 4.42 -11.49
CA TRP A 2 -5.18 4.34 -11.60
C TRP A 2 -4.48 4.27 -10.22
N GLN A 3 -5.02 4.94 -9.18
CA GLN A 3 -4.48 4.92 -7.82
C GLN A 3 -4.50 3.50 -7.20
N ALA A 4 -5.60 2.77 -7.41
CA ALA A 4 -5.76 1.41 -6.90
C ALA A 4 -4.78 0.44 -7.57
N TRP A 5 -4.61 0.55 -8.88
CA TRP A 5 -3.61 -0.20 -9.63
C TRP A 5 -2.18 0.16 -9.22
N THR A 6 -1.87 1.45 -9.07
CA THR A 6 -0.56 1.92 -8.57
C THR A 6 -0.26 1.32 -7.20
N ASN A 7 -1.19 1.41 -6.25
CA ASN A 7 -1.00 0.85 -4.91
C ASN A 7 -0.84 -0.68 -4.91
N GLY A 8 -1.65 -1.38 -5.70
CA GLY A 8 -1.56 -2.84 -5.83
C GLY A 8 -0.22 -3.29 -6.42
N ILE A 9 0.23 -2.67 -7.52
CA ILE A 9 1.51 -2.98 -8.16
C ILE A 9 2.69 -2.64 -7.24
N ILE A 10 2.62 -1.51 -6.55
CA ILE A 10 3.66 -1.11 -5.59
C ILE A 10 3.72 -2.04 -4.39
N GLY A 11 2.56 -2.52 -3.89
CA GLY A 11 2.53 -3.53 -2.85
C GLY A 11 3.15 -4.85 -3.28
N ILE A 12 2.92 -5.28 -4.53
CA ILE A 12 3.58 -6.45 -5.12
C ILE A 12 5.08 -6.23 -5.24
N TRP A 13 5.51 -5.06 -5.71
CA TRP A 13 6.93 -4.71 -5.80
C TRP A 13 7.61 -4.83 -4.44
N LEU A 14 7.07 -4.19 -3.39
CA LEU A 14 7.62 -4.24 -2.04
C LEU A 14 7.70 -5.66 -1.49
N PHE A 15 6.67 -6.46 -1.75
CA PHE A 15 6.67 -7.86 -1.35
C PHE A 15 7.81 -8.65 -2.01
N ILE A 16 8.08 -8.42 -3.29
CA ILE A 16 9.20 -9.04 -4.01
C ILE A 16 10.54 -8.48 -3.50
N ALA A 17 10.62 -7.16 -3.29
CA ALA A 17 11.80 -6.46 -2.82
C ALA A 17 12.28 -6.98 -1.45
N ALA A 18 11.35 -7.44 -0.60
CA ALA A 18 11.69 -8.07 0.68
C ALA A 18 12.63 -9.28 0.54
N PHE A 19 12.60 -9.98 -0.59
CA PHE A 19 13.45 -11.14 -0.86
C PHE A 19 14.70 -10.77 -1.67
N MET A 20 14.78 -9.55 -2.19
CA MET A 20 15.92 -9.04 -2.92
C MET A 20 16.86 -8.39 -1.89
N ASN A 21 17.96 -9.08 -1.58
CA ASN A 21 18.92 -8.65 -0.56
C ASN A 21 19.72 -7.41 -1.02
N PHE A 22 19.07 -6.24 -1.04
CA PHE A 22 19.70 -4.98 -1.41
C PHE A 22 20.65 -4.49 -0.32
N ALA A 23 21.65 -3.70 -0.72
CA ALA A 23 22.50 -2.98 0.23
C ALA A 23 21.66 -1.97 1.05
N ALA A 24 22.10 -1.66 2.26
CA ALA A 24 21.38 -0.77 3.18
C ALA A 24 20.97 0.58 2.54
N THR A 25 21.87 1.19 1.76
CA THR A 25 21.55 2.42 1.01
C THR A 25 20.45 2.20 -0.03
N GLY A 26 20.41 1.03 -0.68
CA GLY A 26 19.35 0.65 -1.62
C GLY A 26 17.98 0.52 -0.93
N ASN A 27 17.93 -0.15 0.22
CA ASN A 27 16.68 -0.29 1.00
C ASN A 27 16.10 1.05 1.44
N ILE A 28 16.94 1.99 1.87
CA ILE A 28 16.50 3.35 2.24
C ILE A 28 15.78 4.01 1.06
N TRP A 29 16.40 3.97 -0.13
CA TRP A 29 15.81 4.60 -1.31
C TRP A 29 14.55 3.87 -1.80
N ASP A 30 14.51 2.54 -1.70
CA ASP A 30 13.32 1.76 -2.03
C ASP A 30 12.15 2.14 -1.12
N ASP A 31 12.34 2.10 0.20
CA ASP A 31 11.31 2.46 1.19
C ASP A 31 10.83 3.92 1.04
N VAL A 32 11.75 4.87 0.81
CA VAL A 32 11.38 6.29 0.63
C VAL A 32 10.61 6.50 -0.67
N LEU A 33 11.09 5.99 -1.80
CA LEU A 33 10.44 6.20 -3.09
C LEU A 33 9.07 5.52 -3.13
N VAL A 34 9.02 4.27 -2.69
CA VAL A 34 7.77 3.52 -2.60
C VAL A 34 6.80 4.19 -1.63
N GLY A 35 7.28 4.60 -0.46
CA GLY A 35 6.48 5.28 0.55
C GLY A 35 5.86 6.59 0.04
N ILE A 36 6.63 7.41 -0.68
CA ILE A 36 6.13 8.65 -1.29
C ILE A 36 5.01 8.36 -2.30
N VAL A 37 5.23 7.41 -3.20
CA VAL A 37 4.22 7.11 -4.24
C VAL A 37 2.96 6.52 -3.62
N ALA A 38 3.10 5.60 -2.65
CA ALA A 38 1.98 5.03 -1.90
C ALA A 38 1.21 6.09 -1.09
N ALA A 39 1.92 7.03 -0.45
CA ALA A 39 1.29 8.11 0.29
C ALA A 39 0.47 9.02 -0.63
N VAL A 40 1.06 9.47 -1.75
CA VAL A 40 0.38 10.33 -2.73
C VAL A 40 -0.84 9.62 -3.32
N ALA A 41 -0.69 8.38 -3.77
CA ALA A 41 -1.78 7.60 -4.36
C ALA A 41 -2.87 7.27 -3.32
N GLY A 42 -2.50 6.97 -2.08
CA GLY A 42 -3.41 6.73 -0.96
C GLY A 42 -4.23 7.97 -0.60
N PHE A 43 -3.58 9.11 -0.33
CA PHE A 43 -4.29 10.34 0.02
C PHE A 43 -5.13 10.90 -1.14
N ALA A 44 -4.71 10.71 -2.38
CA ALA A 44 -5.52 11.04 -3.55
C ALA A 44 -6.81 10.21 -3.62
N MET A 45 -6.81 8.99 -3.07
CA MET A 45 -7.94 8.07 -3.10
C MET A 45 -8.92 8.24 -1.92
N VAL A 46 -8.53 8.95 -0.86
CA VAL A 46 -9.35 9.11 0.37
C VAL A 46 -10.76 9.63 0.10
N LYS A 47 -10.94 10.50 -0.91
CA LYS A 47 -12.26 11.05 -1.25
C LYS A 47 -13.21 10.02 -1.87
N GLU A 48 -12.69 9.04 -2.61
CA GLU A 48 -13.50 8.03 -3.31
C GLU A 48 -13.68 6.77 -2.46
N LYS A 49 -12.61 6.33 -1.82
CA LYS A 49 -12.56 5.10 -1.02
C LYS A 49 -11.79 5.40 0.28
N PRO A 50 -12.46 5.98 1.29
CA PRO A 50 -11.79 6.55 2.46
C PRO A 50 -10.99 5.53 3.25
N TRP A 51 -11.54 4.34 3.49
CA TRP A 51 -10.84 3.26 4.20
C TRP A 51 -9.54 2.85 3.50
N GLN A 52 -9.62 2.54 2.20
CA GLN A 52 -8.47 2.11 1.39
C GLN A 52 -7.44 3.23 1.21
N GLY A 53 -7.90 4.45 1.00
CA GLY A 53 -7.04 5.63 0.85
C GLY A 53 -6.27 5.95 2.14
N TRP A 54 -6.94 5.89 3.31
CA TRP A 54 -6.28 6.08 4.59
C TRP A 54 -5.28 4.95 4.91
N LEU A 55 -5.67 3.69 4.69
CA LEU A 55 -4.76 2.56 4.89
C LEU A 55 -3.49 2.74 4.04
N THR A 56 -3.66 2.99 2.74
CA THR A 56 -2.52 3.14 1.83
C THR A 56 -1.70 4.39 2.16
N GLY A 57 -2.35 5.51 2.46
CA GLY A 57 -1.69 6.76 2.80
C GLY A 57 -0.83 6.65 4.05
N ILE A 58 -1.36 6.02 5.10
CA ILE A 58 -0.65 5.80 6.36
C ILE A 58 0.50 4.81 6.17
N VAL A 59 0.31 3.73 5.41
CA VAL A 59 1.38 2.76 5.13
C VAL A 59 2.48 3.39 4.28
N GLY A 60 2.15 4.23 3.31
CA GLY A 60 3.13 5.02 2.56
C GLY A 60 3.94 5.96 3.46
N LEU A 61 3.27 6.65 4.38
CA LEU A 61 3.95 7.51 5.36
C LEU A 61 4.83 6.70 6.32
N TRP A 62 4.38 5.52 6.73
CA TRP A 62 5.15 4.60 7.56
C TRP A 62 6.46 4.17 6.88
N LEU A 63 6.42 3.81 5.59
CA LEU A 63 7.61 3.42 4.84
C LEU A 63 8.67 4.53 4.78
N ILE A 64 8.24 5.79 4.59
CA ILE A 64 9.15 6.94 4.62
C ILE A 64 9.83 7.04 6.00
N ILE A 65 9.08 6.83 7.09
CA ILE A 65 9.63 6.87 8.45
C ILE A 65 10.57 5.65 8.69
N ALA A 66 10.17 4.46 8.23
CA ALA A 66 10.92 3.22 8.40
C ALA A 66 12.32 3.29 7.76
N ALA A 67 12.45 4.00 6.63
CA ALA A 67 13.73 4.21 5.96
C ALA A 67 14.78 4.95 6.81
N PHE A 68 14.37 5.68 7.85
CA PHE A 68 15.27 6.38 8.76
C PHE A 68 15.52 5.62 10.07
N ILE A 69 14.98 4.40 10.21
CA ILE A 69 15.17 3.54 11.38
C ILE A 69 16.20 2.47 11.03
N PRO A 70 17.44 2.52 11.57
CA PRO A 70 18.51 1.60 11.17
C PRO A 70 18.18 0.12 11.34
N GLY A 71 17.35 -0.22 12.34
CA GLY A 71 16.90 -1.59 12.60
C GLY A 71 15.86 -2.13 11.61
N LEU A 72 15.27 -1.26 10.78
CA LEU A 72 14.30 -1.62 9.74
C LEU A 72 14.90 -1.56 8.33
N VAL A 73 16.15 -1.11 8.19
CA VAL A 73 16.84 -0.99 6.89
C VAL A 73 17.78 -2.18 6.63
N VAL A 74 18.12 -2.94 7.67
CA VAL A 74 19.13 -4.02 7.59
C VAL A 74 18.61 -5.32 8.22
N GLY A 75 18.90 -6.44 7.57
CA GLY A 75 18.58 -7.79 8.06
C GLY A 75 17.08 -8.06 8.12
N LEU A 76 16.69 -8.92 9.07
CA LEU A 76 15.30 -9.41 9.21
C LEU A 76 14.27 -8.27 9.41
N GLY A 77 14.66 -7.15 9.99
CA GLY A 77 13.75 -6.02 10.22
C GLY A 77 13.24 -5.40 8.91
N ASN A 78 14.10 -5.32 7.89
CA ASN A 78 13.74 -4.83 6.55
C ASN A 78 12.78 -5.79 5.84
N GLU A 79 13.09 -7.08 5.88
CA GLU A 79 12.28 -8.12 5.24
C GLU A 79 10.85 -8.10 5.78
N TRP A 80 10.68 -8.09 7.10
CA TRP A 80 9.36 -8.03 7.72
C TRP A 80 8.65 -6.69 7.47
N ASN A 81 9.36 -5.57 7.48
CA ASN A 81 8.79 -4.26 7.15
C ASN A 81 8.23 -4.25 5.73
N ALA A 82 9.00 -4.73 4.76
CA ALA A 82 8.62 -4.79 3.36
C ALA A 82 7.48 -5.78 3.11
N ILE A 83 7.51 -6.97 3.72
CA ILE A 83 6.43 -7.97 3.61
C ILE A 83 5.11 -7.40 4.15
N ILE A 84 5.10 -6.89 5.38
CA ILE A 84 3.88 -6.39 6.03
C ILE A 84 3.34 -5.19 5.25
N SER A 85 4.21 -4.22 4.93
CA SER A 85 3.81 -3.02 4.18
C SER A 85 3.31 -3.37 2.78
N GLY A 86 4.00 -4.28 2.08
CA GLY A 86 3.60 -4.77 0.76
C GLY A 86 2.21 -5.41 0.79
N ILE A 87 1.93 -6.27 1.77
CA ILE A 87 0.60 -6.89 1.95
C ILE A 87 -0.47 -5.83 2.22
N LEU A 88 -0.22 -4.88 3.11
CA LEU A 88 -1.18 -3.82 3.41
C LEU A 88 -1.49 -2.94 2.18
N LEU A 89 -0.47 -2.62 1.38
CA LEU A 89 -0.64 -1.89 0.12
C LEU A 89 -1.40 -2.70 -0.93
N MET A 90 -1.18 -4.01 -1.01
CA MET A 90 -1.98 -4.90 -1.86
C MET A 90 -3.45 -4.92 -1.42
N ILE A 91 -3.74 -4.99 -0.12
CA ILE A 91 -5.10 -4.94 0.41
C ILE A 91 -5.75 -3.59 0.12
N GLY A 92 -5.03 -2.48 0.35
CA GLY A 92 -5.50 -1.13 0.05
C GLY A 92 -5.77 -0.92 -1.44
N GLY A 93 -4.87 -1.38 -2.31
CA GLY A 93 -4.95 -1.26 -3.76
C GLY A 93 -6.01 -2.17 -4.40
N PHE A 94 -5.93 -3.48 -4.18
CA PHE A 94 -6.87 -4.43 -4.79
C PHE A 94 -8.23 -4.43 -4.11
N GLY A 95 -8.29 -4.19 -2.80
CA GLY A 95 -9.56 -4.00 -2.08
C GLY A 95 -10.33 -2.75 -2.51
N ALA A 96 -9.64 -1.78 -3.10
CA ALA A 96 -10.28 -0.64 -3.74
C ALA A 96 -10.95 -0.99 -5.08
N LEU A 97 -10.48 -2.05 -5.77
CA LEU A 97 -11.04 -2.54 -7.02
C LEU A 97 -12.26 -3.46 -6.82
N SER A 98 -12.32 -4.20 -5.70
CA SER A 98 -13.39 -5.17 -5.42
C SER A 98 -14.70 -4.55 -4.94
N GLY A 99 -14.71 -3.29 -4.49
CA GLY A 99 -15.90 -2.59 -3.98
C GLY A 99 -16.88 -2.09 -5.06
N THR A 100 -17.01 -2.79 -6.20
CA THR A 100 -17.82 -2.37 -7.36
C THR A 100 -19.11 -3.18 -7.52
N SER A 101 -19.39 -4.15 -6.63
CA SER A 101 -20.50 -5.08 -6.82
C SER A 101 -21.27 -5.35 -5.53
N VAL A 102 -22.13 -4.40 -5.14
CA VAL A 102 -23.40 -4.69 -4.47
C VAL A 102 -24.42 -3.64 -4.93
N GLU A 103 -24.94 -3.78 -6.15
CA GLU A 103 -26.25 -3.21 -6.45
C GLU A 103 -27.28 -4.14 -5.79
N THR A 104 -27.69 -3.79 -4.58
CA THR A 104 -28.88 -4.37 -3.96
C THR A 104 -30.07 -3.89 -4.79
N HIS A 105 -30.51 -4.70 -5.75
CA HIS A 105 -31.83 -4.58 -6.33
C HIS A 105 -32.85 -4.78 -5.21
N THR A 106 -33.29 -3.69 -4.57
CA THR A 106 -34.50 -3.69 -3.75
C THR A 106 -35.67 -3.92 -4.71
N PRO A 107 -36.38 -5.07 -4.66
CA PRO A 107 -37.61 -5.18 -5.39
C PRO A 107 -38.61 -4.26 -4.71
N ALA A 108 -39.05 -3.24 -5.44
CA ALA A 108 -40.14 -2.38 -5.00
C ALA A 108 -41.41 -3.22 -4.84
N HIS A 109 -41.73 -3.60 -3.60
CA HIS A 109 -43.05 -4.14 -3.29
C HIS A 109 -44.03 -2.97 -3.17
N ASN A 110 -44.77 -2.73 -4.25
CA ASN A 110 -46.01 -1.97 -4.24
C ASN A 110 -47.12 -2.89 -3.73
N HIS A 111 -47.70 -2.63 -2.56
CA HIS A 111 -49.07 -3.01 -2.19
C HIS A 111 -49.56 -2.15 -1.02
#